data_AF-A0A3D4W608-F1
#
_entry.id   AF-A0A3D4W608-F1
#
_cell.length_a   1.000
_cell.length_b   1.000
_cell.length_c   1.000
_cell.angle_alpha   90.00
_cell.angle_beta   90.00
_cell.angle_gamma   90.00
#
_symmetry.space_group_name_H-M   'P 1'
#
loop_
_entity.id
_entity.type
_entity.pdbx_description
1 polymer ?
#
loop_
_entity_poly.entity_id
_entity_poly.type
_entity_poly.pdbx_seq_one_letter_code
_entity_poly.pdbx_strand_id
1 'polypeptide(L)' 'ARQYQDYVGFATGGDQAASGHDTLVHNDLEHRFRSLVVSMPERRRMIFEMSRFEGLKYGEIAKKLNISIKTVEVQMS' A
#
# COMPACT_ATOMS: atom_id res chain seq x y z
N ALA A 1 -14.55 -14.46 31.17
CA ALA A 1 -14.14 -13.82 29.90
C ALA A 1 -14.84 -12.48 29.79
N ARG A 2 -14.18 -11.41 30.26
CA ARG A 2 -14.70 -10.05 30.28
C ARG A 2 -13.64 -9.14 29.67
N GLN A 3 -14.13 -8.21 28.85
CA GLN A 3 -13.51 -6.92 28.55
C GLN A 3 -12.35 -6.90 27.55
N TYR A 4 -12.69 -7.17 26.28
CA TYR A 4 -12.13 -6.44 25.12
C TYR A 4 -12.63 -4.97 25.06
N GLN A 5 -12.87 -4.35 26.22
CA GLN A 5 -13.56 -3.06 26.32
C GLN A 5 -12.59 -1.90 26.61
N ASP A 6 -11.28 -2.18 26.71
CA ASP A 6 -10.26 -1.22 27.12
C ASP A 6 -9.55 -0.50 25.96
N TYR A 7 -9.92 -0.76 24.69
CA TYR A 7 -9.26 -0.13 23.53
C TYR A 7 -10.04 1.05 22.92
N VAL A 8 -10.89 1.71 23.71
CA VAL A 8 -11.60 2.93 23.28
C VAL A 8 -11.27 4.09 24.23
N GLY A 9 -9.98 4.31 24.44
CA GLY A 9 -9.44 5.31 25.35
C GLY A 9 -8.63 6.42 24.66
N PHE A 10 -8.94 6.78 23.41
CA PHE A 10 -8.35 7.98 22.82
C PHE A 10 -9.44 8.98 22.44
N ALA A 11 -9.63 9.94 23.33
CA ALA A 11 -10.46 11.11 23.10
C ALA A 11 -9.92 11.87 21.88
N THR A 12 -10.67 11.88 20.77
CA THR A 12 -10.53 12.88 19.72
C THR A 12 -11.22 14.17 20.18
N GLY A 13 -10.66 14.76 21.24
CA GLY A 13 -10.94 16.12 21.66
C GLY A 13 -9.71 16.96 21.39
N GLY A 14 -9.73 17.69 20.27
CA GLY A 14 -8.67 18.62 19.93
C GLY A 14 -8.74 18.99 18.46
N ASP A 15 -9.29 20.16 18.18
CA ASP A 15 -8.96 20.99 17.03
C ASP A 15 -7.46 20.87 16.71
N GLN A 16 -7.11 19.96 15.80
CA GLN A 16 -5.84 20.01 15.11
C GLN A 16 -6.08 20.89 13.90
N ALA A 17 -6.01 22.20 14.14
CA ALA A 17 -5.58 23.11 13.10
C ALA A 17 -4.27 22.50 12.56
N ALA A 18 -4.33 21.95 11.34
CA ALA A 18 -3.19 21.37 10.67
C ALA A 18 -2.08 22.42 10.66
N SER A 19 -1.16 22.30 11.62
CA SER A 19 0.04 23.12 11.70
C SER A 19 0.71 23.00 10.35
N GLY A 20 1.17 24.10 9.75
CA GLY A 20 1.83 24.04 8.43
C GLY A 20 2.97 23.01 8.37
N HIS A 21 3.53 22.63 9.52
CA HIS A 21 4.46 21.52 9.65
C HIS A 21 3.83 20.12 9.40
N ASP A 22 2.64 19.85 9.91
CA ASP A 22 1.90 18.60 9.69
C ASP A 22 1.51 18.45 8.21
N THR A 23 1.05 19.54 7.58
CA THR A 23 0.76 19.55 6.14
C THR A 23 2.01 19.33 5.28
N LEU A 24 3.16 19.88 5.67
CA LEU A 24 4.43 19.68 4.96
C LEU A 24 4.95 18.25 5.12
N VAL A 25 4.88 17.67 6.33
CA VAL A 25 5.26 16.27 6.59
C VAL A 25 4.34 15.31 5.83
N HIS A 26 3.04 15.58 5.81
CA HIS A 26 2.06 14.82 5.05
C HIS A 26 2.35 14.88 3.54
N ASN A 27 2.65 16.07 3.01
CA ASN A 27 2.98 16.26 1.61
C ASN A 27 4.28 15.53 1.22
N ASP A 28 5.33 15.59 2.04
CA ASP A 28 6.59 14.87 1.77
C ASP A 28 6.39 13.35 1.71
N LEU A 29 5.55 12.81 2.61
CA LEU A 29 5.19 11.40 2.62
C LEU A 29 4.41 11.01 1.35
N GLU A 30 3.40 11.80 0.98
CA GLU A 30 2.61 11.62 -0.24
C GLU A 30 3.49 11.72 -1.50
N HIS A 31 4.46 12.64 -1.52
CA HIS A 31 5.38 12.83 -2.64
C HIS A 31 6.33 11.64 -2.79
N ARG A 32 6.87 11.11 -1.69
CA ARG A 32 7.69 9.90 -1.69
C ARG A 32 6.86 8.69 -2.13
N PHE A 33 5.64 8.55 -1.62
CA PHE A 33 4.74 7.48 -2.02
C PHE A 33 4.41 7.55 -3.51
N ARG A 34 4.03 8.73 -4.02
CA ARG A 34 3.80 8.95 -5.45
C ARG A 34 5.04 8.69 -6.29
N SER A 35 6.22 9.13 -5.83
CA SER A 35 7.49 8.87 -6.51
C SER A 35 7.82 7.39 -6.54
N LEU A 36 7.55 6.65 -5.46
CA LEU A 36 7.70 5.20 -5.41
C LEU A 36 6.72 4.51 -6.37
N VAL A 37 5.46 4.93 -6.39
CA VAL A 37 4.42 4.39 -7.29
C VAL A 37 4.70 4.69 -8.77
N VAL A 38 5.28 5.86 -9.07
CA VAL A 38 5.75 6.23 -10.42
C VAL A 38 7.05 5.51 -10.77
N SER A 39 7.94 5.33 -9.80
CA SER A 39 9.18 4.56 -9.95
C SER A 39 8.91 3.05 -10.02
N MET A 40 7.72 2.58 -9.64
CA MET A 40 7.34 1.20 -9.87
C MET A 40 7.12 1.01 -11.37
N PRO A 41 7.87 0.08 -11.99
CA PRO A 41 7.67 -0.23 -13.40
C PRO A 41 6.24 -0.74 -13.60
N GLU A 42 5.65 -0.39 -14.75
CA GLU A 42 4.25 -0.70 -15.10
C GLU A 42 3.90 -2.17 -14.87
N ARG A 43 4.88 -3.06 -15.11
CA ARG A 43 4.76 -4.51 -14.85
C ARG A 43 4.49 -4.84 -13.37
N ARG A 44 5.14 -4.16 -12.42
CA ARG A 44 4.92 -4.38 -10.98
C ARG A 44 3.49 -4.03 -10.59
N ARG A 45 3.00 -2.89 -11.09
CA ARG A 45 1.63 -2.41 -10.84
C ARG A 45 0.60 -3.41 -11.38
N MET A 46 0.81 -3.91 -12.60
CA MET A 46 -0.05 -4.93 -13.21
C MET A 46 -0.09 -6.22 -12.39
N ILE A 47 1.06 -6.72 -11.94
CA ILE A 47 1.12 -7.94 -11.11
C ILE A 47 0.36 -7.71 -9.78
N PHE A 48 0.52 -6.53 -9.17
CA PHE A 48 -0.17 -6.15 -7.93
C PHE A 48 -1.69 -6.10 -8.13
N GLU A 49 -2.14 -5.48 -9.22
CA GLU A 49 -3.56 -5.45 -9.58
C GLU A 49 -4.12 -6.85 -9.80
N MET A 50 -3.44 -7.69 -10.58
CA MET A 50 -3.86 -9.06 -10.85
C MET A 50 -3.93 -9.92 -9.58
N SER A 51 -2.98 -9.78 -8.67
CA SER A 51 -2.97 -10.58 -7.43
C SER A 51 -4.02 -10.09 -6.43
N ARG A 52 -4.17 -8.77 -6.30
CA ARG A 52 -4.99 -8.17 -5.24
C ARG A 52 -6.44 -7.94 -5.66
N PHE A 53 -6.68 -7.49 -6.88
CA PHE A 53 -8.03 -7.21 -7.40
C PHE A 53 -8.62 -8.42 -8.12
N GLU A 54 -7.85 -9.09 -9.00
CA GLU A 54 -8.34 -10.29 -9.70
C GLU A 54 -8.21 -11.57 -8.85
N GLY A 55 -7.45 -11.54 -7.75
CA GLY A 55 -7.23 -12.72 -6.90
C GLY A 55 -6.46 -13.85 -7.60
N LEU A 56 -5.73 -13.51 -8.67
CA LEU A 56 -4.99 -14.48 -9.46
C LEU A 56 -3.78 -15.01 -8.67
N LYS A 57 -3.53 -16.32 -8.78
CA LYS A 57 -2.32 -16.94 -8.23
C LYS A 57 -1.10 -16.46 -9.01
N TYR A 58 0.06 -16.38 -8.35
CA TYR A 58 1.31 -15.95 -8.98
C TYR A 58 1.67 -16.75 -10.24
N GLY A 59 1.31 -18.04 -10.30
CA GLY A 59 1.44 -18.87 -11.50
C GLY A 59 0.63 -18.40 -12.70
N GLU A 60 -0.60 -17.93 -12.47
CA GLU A 60 -1.48 -17.45 -13.53
C GLU A 60 -1.06 -16.06 -14.02
N ILE A 61 -0.61 -15.21 -13.10
CA ILE A 61 -0.04 -13.89 -13.40
C ILE A 61 1.24 -14.04 -14.24
N ALA A 62 2.12 -14.97 -13.84
CA ALA A 62 3.34 -15.31 -14.56
C ALA A 62 3.05 -15.75 -16.00
N LYS A 63 2.04 -16.62 -16.21
CA LYS A 63 1.59 -17.03 -17.55
C LYS A 63 1.01 -15.86 -18.36
N LYS A 64 0.12 -15.06 -17.77
CA LYS A 64 -0.51 -13.89 -18.42
C LYS A 64 0.53 -12.87 -18.91
N LEU A 65 1.51 -12.56 -18.07
CA LEU A 65 2.58 -11.61 -18.37
C LEU A 65 3.78 -12.23 -19.11
N ASN A 66 3.77 -13.55 -19.35
CA ASN A 66 4.87 -14.29 -19.96
C ASN A 66 6.21 -14.13 -19.22
N ILE A 67 6.16 -14.08 -17.90
CA ILE A 67 7.31 -13.96 -17.01
C ILE A 67 7.39 -15.15 -16.07
N SER A 68 8.52 -15.35 -15.38
CA SER A 68 8.63 -16.41 -14.38
C SER A 68 7.90 -16.04 -13.09
N ILE A 69 7.37 -17.05 -12.38
CA ILE A 69 6.76 -16.88 -11.04
C ILE A 69 7.73 -16.18 -10.09
N LYS A 70 9.01 -16.52 -10.18
CA LYS A 70 10.07 -15.89 -9.39
C LYS A 70 10.18 -14.37 -9.65
N THR A 71 9.92 -13.94 -10.88
CA THR A 71 9.83 -12.51 -11.21
C THR A 71 8.60 -11.88 -10.58
N VAL A 72 7.45 -12.57 -10.57
CA VAL A 72 6.24 -12.11 -9.87
C VAL A 72 6.50 -11.94 -8.37
N GLU A 73 7.15 -12.92 -7.74
CA GLU A 73 7.51 -12.87 -6.32
C GLU A 73 8.45 -11.70 -5.99
N VAL A 74 9.50 -11.49 -6.81
CA VAL A 74 10.42 -10.34 -6.64
C VAL A 74 9.73 -9.00 -6.84
N GLN A 75 8.68 -8.93 -7.65
CA GLN A 75 7.90 -7.70 -7.86
C GLN A 75 6.85 -7.49 -6.75
N MET A 76 6.48 -8.54 -6.02
CA MET A 76 5.56 -8.50 -4.88
C MET A 76 6.25 -8.28 -3.53
N SER A 77 7.55 -8.56 -3.46
CA SER A 77 8.35 -8.51 -2.23
C SER A 77 9.16 -7.23 -2.09
#